data_AF-A0AAD5SZI1-F1
#
_entry.id   AF-A0AAD5SZI1-F1
#
_cell.length_a   1.000
_cell.length_b   1.000
_cell.length_c   1.000
_cell.angle_alpha   90.00
_cell.angle_beta   90.00
_cell.angle_gamma   90.00
#
_symmetry.space_group_name_H-M   'P 1'
#
loop_
_entity.id
_entity.type
_entity.pdbx_description
1 polymer ?
#
loop_
_entity_poly.entity_id
_entity_poly.type
_entity_poly.pdbx_seq_one_letter_code
_entity_poly.pdbx_strand_id
1 'polypeptide(L)'
;MRSLQTKVQSQSQKQQIQQQKLTWTQYFANKKRARRYELGVSGVSGTLSFIGGSYYFMAVKEFDPTELVFGMMDASIAYSLGAMAVGITGAVAGVFLGGAVWRGVTPKPLLKAMDSFDKQFFERVRKYRPQGQLRLSLQDPMPDYYGEKVTSVAGYREWLKKQRNYRIKTEGFKARKSIKRTVPSI
;
A
#
# COMPACT_ATOMS: atom_id res chain seq x y z
N MET A 1 -2.12 -46.80 -8.84
CA MET A 1 -3.11 -46.01 -8.05
C MET A 1 -2.67 -44.59 -7.66
N ARG A 2 -1.39 -44.17 -7.80
CA ARG A 2 -0.92 -42.81 -7.43
C ARG A 2 -1.24 -41.70 -8.45
N SER A 3 -1.57 -42.03 -9.70
CA SER A 3 -1.80 -41.07 -10.79
C SER A 3 -3.22 -40.45 -10.80
N LEU A 4 -4.17 -41.05 -10.09
CA LEU A 4 -5.53 -40.50 -9.97
C LEU A 4 -5.62 -39.40 -8.90
N GLN A 5 -4.74 -39.41 -7.88
CA GLN A 5 -4.73 -38.39 -6.82
C GLN A 5 -4.19 -37.04 -7.32
N THR A 6 -3.22 -37.04 -8.24
CA THR A 6 -2.63 -35.81 -8.79
C THR A 6 -3.61 -35.06 -9.70
N LYS A 7 -4.49 -35.79 -10.39
CA LYS A 7 -5.52 -35.19 -11.25
C LYS A 7 -6.67 -34.59 -10.44
N VAL A 8 -7.04 -35.21 -9.31
CA VAL A 8 -8.06 -34.68 -8.38
C VAL A 8 -7.58 -33.40 -7.68
N GLN A 9 -6.30 -33.31 -7.30
CA GLN A 9 -5.72 -32.10 -6.70
C GLN A 9 -5.61 -30.94 -7.71
N SER A 10 -5.21 -31.24 -8.95
CA SER A 10 -5.09 -30.22 -10.01
C SER A 10 -6.45 -29.79 -10.59
N GLN A 11 -7.47 -30.67 -10.57
CA GLN A 11 -8.85 -30.32 -10.94
C GLN A 11 -9.56 -29.54 -9.84
N SER A 12 -9.33 -29.82 -8.55
CA SER A 12 -9.85 -28.99 -7.44
C SER A 12 -9.29 -27.55 -7.48
N GLN A 13 -8.02 -27.38 -7.85
CA GLN A 13 -7.42 -26.06 -8.02
C GLN A 13 -7.97 -25.31 -9.26
N LYS A 14 -8.26 -26.00 -10.36
CA LYS A 14 -8.86 -25.39 -11.56
C LYS A 14 -10.37 -25.13 -11.44
N GLN A 15 -11.11 -25.96 -10.69
CA GLN A 15 -12.55 -25.78 -10.45
C GLN A 15 -12.85 -24.63 -9.47
N GLN A 16 -11.96 -24.30 -8.53
CA GLN A 16 -12.07 -23.07 -7.71
C GLN A 16 -11.93 -21.77 -8.52
N ILE A 17 -11.27 -21.83 -9.69
CA ILE A 17 -10.96 -20.64 -10.51
C ILE A 17 -12.12 -20.25 -11.42
N GLN A 18 -13.07 -21.15 -11.71
CA GLN A 18 -14.05 -20.91 -12.77
C GLN A 18 -15.49 -20.60 -12.32
N GLN A 19 -15.90 -20.80 -11.06
CA GLN A 19 -17.30 -20.54 -10.65
C GLN A 19 -17.53 -19.91 -9.26
N GLN A 20 -16.50 -19.59 -8.48
CA GLN A 20 -16.69 -19.15 -7.09
C GLN A 20 -16.63 -17.63 -6.96
N LYS A 21 -17.74 -17.02 -6.54
CA LYS A 21 -17.79 -15.64 -6.02
C LYS A 21 -16.56 -15.42 -5.13
N LEU A 22 -15.69 -14.48 -5.50
CA LEU A 22 -14.46 -14.16 -4.76
C LEU A 22 -14.80 -13.98 -3.28
N THR A 23 -14.18 -14.74 -2.38
CA THR A 23 -14.45 -14.56 -0.93
C THR A 23 -13.66 -13.36 -0.41
N TRP A 24 -14.16 -12.64 0.61
CA TRP A 24 -13.46 -11.51 1.24
C TRP A 24 -12.01 -11.83 1.64
N THR A 25 -11.75 -13.02 2.15
CA THR A 25 -10.40 -13.48 2.49
C THR A 25 -9.49 -13.57 1.26
N GLN A 26 -10.01 -14.08 0.14
CA GLN A 26 -9.28 -14.18 -1.13
C GLN A 26 -9.04 -12.80 -1.74
N TYR A 27 -10.02 -11.89 -1.67
CA TYR A 27 -9.86 -10.49 -2.08
C TYR A 27 -8.69 -9.82 -1.35
N PHE A 28 -8.66 -9.89 -0.02
CA PHE A 28 -7.56 -9.32 0.77
C PHE A 28 -6.21 -10.00 0.50
N ALA A 29 -6.20 -11.31 0.25
CA ALA A 29 -4.99 -12.03 -0.14
C ALA A 29 -4.46 -11.56 -1.49
N ASN A 30 -5.34 -11.34 -2.47
CA ASN A 30 -4.96 -10.82 -3.79
C ASN A 30 -4.45 -9.37 -3.72
N LYS A 31 -5.05 -8.53 -2.88
CA LYS A 31 -4.56 -7.16 -2.62
C LYS A 31 -3.15 -7.17 -2.01
N LYS A 32 -2.89 -8.07 -1.06
CA LYS A 32 -1.54 -8.30 -0.51
C LYS A 32 -0.57 -8.77 -1.58
N ARG A 33 -1.02 -9.67 -2.47
CA ARG A 33 -0.20 -10.17 -3.57
C ARG A 33 0.19 -9.04 -4.52
N ALA A 34 -0.77 -8.19 -4.93
CA ALA A 34 -0.49 -7.00 -5.75
C ALA A 34 0.60 -6.12 -5.12
N ARG A 35 0.47 -5.81 -3.82
CA ARG A 35 1.47 -5.01 -3.10
C ARG A 35 2.85 -5.67 -3.03
N ARG A 36 2.92 -7.00 -2.94
CA ARG A 36 4.21 -7.73 -2.97
C ARG A 36 4.87 -7.64 -4.35
N TYR A 37 4.11 -7.64 -5.44
CA TYR A 37 4.68 -7.40 -6.78
C TYR A 37 5.21 -5.98 -6.91
N GLU A 38 4.47 -4.98 -6.44
CA GLU A 38 4.95 -3.59 -6.42
C GLU A 38 6.28 -3.46 -5.66
N LEU A 39 6.34 -4.01 -4.44
CA LEU A 39 7.55 -3.95 -3.61
C LEU A 39 8.71 -4.78 -4.20
N GLY A 40 8.42 -5.97 -4.74
CA GLY A 40 9.43 -6.83 -5.34
C GLY A 40 10.03 -6.23 -6.60
N VAL A 41 9.20 -5.71 -7.51
CA VAL A 41 9.67 -5.06 -8.75
C VAL A 41 10.35 -3.75 -8.45
N SER A 42 9.86 -2.97 -7.49
CA SER A 42 10.53 -1.75 -7.01
C SER A 42 11.92 -2.03 -6.47
N GLY A 43 12.08 -3.05 -5.61
CA GLY A 43 13.39 -3.45 -5.09
C GLY A 43 14.35 -3.84 -6.21
N VAL A 44 13.92 -4.73 -7.11
CA VAL A 44 14.77 -5.20 -8.23
C VAL A 44 15.14 -4.06 -9.17
N SER A 45 14.17 -3.23 -9.57
CA SER A 45 14.39 -2.08 -10.46
C SER A 45 15.33 -1.06 -9.83
N GLY A 46 15.17 -0.78 -8.53
CA GLY A 46 16.05 0.12 -7.78
C GLY A 46 17.48 -0.40 -7.71
N THR A 47 17.67 -1.67 -7.37
CA THR A 47 19.00 -2.29 -7.32
C THR A 47 19.67 -2.32 -8.70
N LEU A 48 18.94 -2.69 -9.76
CA LEU A 48 19.46 -2.67 -11.12
C LEU A 48 19.85 -1.25 -11.57
N SER A 49 19.02 -0.26 -11.25
CA SER A 49 19.29 1.14 -11.59
C SER A 49 20.48 1.68 -10.81
N PHE A 50 20.63 1.30 -9.53
CA PHE A 50 21.79 1.67 -8.72
C PHE A 50 23.08 1.07 -9.28
N ILE A 51 23.07 -0.22 -9.62
CA ILE A 51 24.23 -0.90 -10.23
C ILE A 51 24.58 -0.25 -11.58
N GLY A 52 23.59 -0.02 -12.43
CA GLY A 52 23.79 0.63 -13.74
C GLY A 52 24.29 2.07 -13.62
N GLY A 53 23.75 2.85 -12.69
CA GLY A 53 24.19 4.21 -12.40
C GLY A 53 25.62 4.23 -11.85
N SER A 54 25.93 3.33 -10.90
CA SER A 54 27.29 3.20 -10.36
C SER A 54 28.29 2.80 -11.45
N TYR A 55 27.92 1.86 -12.32
CA TYR A 55 28.75 1.46 -13.46
C TYR A 55 29.02 2.63 -14.41
N TYR A 56 27.98 3.43 -14.73
CA TYR A 56 28.16 4.62 -15.56
C TYR A 56 29.14 5.62 -14.94
N PHE A 57 28.98 5.94 -13.65
CA PHE A 57 29.85 6.90 -12.98
C PHE A 57 31.27 6.39 -12.71
N MET A 58 31.48 5.07 -12.60
CA MET A 58 32.81 4.49 -12.34
C MET A 58 33.58 4.10 -13.60
N ALA A 59 32.90 3.54 -14.60
CA ALA A 59 33.57 2.91 -15.76
C ALA A 59 33.46 3.74 -17.04
N VAL A 60 32.45 4.60 -17.16
CA VAL A 60 32.20 5.38 -18.39
C VAL A 60 32.65 6.82 -18.22
N LYS A 61 32.43 7.42 -17.04
CA LYS A 61 32.85 8.79 -16.77
C LYS A 61 34.31 8.81 -16.29
N GLU A 62 35.13 9.66 -16.90
CA GLU A 62 36.47 9.94 -16.41
C GLU A 62 36.39 10.58 -15.02
N PHE A 63 37.07 9.97 -14.06
CA PHE A 63 37.06 10.37 -12.67
C PHE A 63 38.31 11.19 -12.35
N ASP A 64 38.17 12.51 -12.29
CA ASP A 64 39.20 13.39 -11.71
C ASP A 64 38.82 13.74 -10.26
N PRO A 65 39.54 13.21 -9.25
CA PRO A 65 39.26 13.46 -7.84
C PRO A 65 39.57 14.89 -7.38
N THR A 66 40.23 15.71 -8.21
CA THR A 66 40.54 17.10 -7.86
C THR A 66 39.43 18.07 -8.30
N GLU A 67 38.51 17.61 -9.15
CA GLU A 67 37.38 18.41 -9.59
C GLU A 67 36.31 18.54 -8.51
N LEU A 68 35.92 19.79 -8.26
CA LEU A 68 34.79 20.11 -7.39
C LEU A 68 33.51 20.14 -8.22
N VAL A 69 32.57 19.25 -7.90
CA VAL A 69 31.24 19.26 -8.49
C VAL A 69 30.38 20.30 -7.78
N PHE A 70 29.75 21.20 -8.55
CA PHE A 70 29.02 22.38 -8.05
C PHE A 70 29.85 23.32 -7.16
N GLY A 71 31.19 23.25 -7.22
CA GLY A 71 32.10 24.13 -6.48
C GLY A 71 32.14 23.92 -4.96
N MET A 72 31.47 22.90 -4.43
CA MET A 72 31.36 22.66 -2.98
C MET A 72 31.64 21.22 -2.53
N MET A 73 31.53 20.23 -3.43
CA MET A 73 31.67 18.82 -3.08
C MET A 73 32.68 18.11 -3.98
N ASP A 74 33.48 17.22 -3.38
CA ASP A 74 34.39 16.31 -4.09
C ASP A 74 33.57 15.45 -5.10
N ALA A 75 34.14 15.25 -6.29
CA ALA A 75 33.65 14.35 -7.32
C ALA A 75 33.26 12.96 -6.78
N SER A 76 34.01 12.39 -5.84
CA SER A 76 33.70 11.08 -5.23
C SER A 76 32.33 11.05 -4.54
N ILE A 77 32.02 12.09 -3.78
CA ILE A 77 30.77 12.25 -3.04
C ILE A 77 29.64 12.58 -4.01
N ALA A 78 29.89 13.46 -4.98
CA ALA A 78 28.88 13.85 -5.95
C ALA A 78 28.42 12.67 -6.83
N TYR A 79 29.34 11.81 -7.28
CA TYR A 79 29.00 10.65 -8.11
C TYR A 79 28.35 9.53 -7.33
N SER A 80 28.76 9.28 -6.08
CA SER A 80 28.08 8.31 -5.23
C SER A 80 26.65 8.76 -4.90
N LEU A 81 26.43 10.04 -4.61
CA LEU A 81 25.09 10.62 -4.46
C LEU A 81 24.28 10.53 -5.77
N GLY A 82 24.91 10.78 -6.91
CA GLY A 82 24.30 10.60 -8.22
C GLY A 82 23.84 9.16 -8.45
N ALA A 83 24.69 8.17 -8.16
CA ALA A 83 24.34 6.76 -8.26
C ALA A 83 23.18 6.39 -7.32
N MET A 84 23.18 6.88 -6.08
CA MET A 84 22.08 6.70 -5.13
C MET A 84 20.78 7.31 -5.65
N ALA A 85 20.83 8.52 -6.22
CA ALA A 85 19.67 9.18 -6.80
C ALA A 85 19.07 8.36 -7.96
N VAL A 86 19.91 7.83 -8.84
CA VAL A 86 19.47 6.94 -9.93
C VAL A 86 18.82 5.66 -9.38
N GLY A 87 19.39 5.06 -8.33
CA GLY A 87 18.82 3.91 -7.65
C GLY A 87 17.43 4.19 -7.05
N ILE A 88 17.26 5.32 -6.37
CA ILE A 88 15.98 5.74 -5.77
C ILE A 88 14.94 5.98 -6.87
N THR A 89 15.29 6.70 -7.93
CA THR A 89 14.38 6.96 -9.06
C THR A 89 13.98 5.65 -9.75
N GLY A 90 14.93 4.73 -9.92
CA GLY A 90 14.67 3.39 -10.45
C GLY A 90 13.72 2.57 -9.57
N ALA A 91 13.84 2.68 -8.25
CA ALA A 91 12.93 2.02 -7.32
C ALA A 91 11.50 2.58 -7.43
N VAL A 92 11.36 3.91 -7.52
CA VAL A 92 10.06 4.58 -7.71
C VAL A 92 9.42 4.17 -9.03
N ALA A 93 10.18 4.19 -10.13
CA ALA A 93 9.72 3.70 -11.43
C ALA A 93 9.25 2.24 -11.36
N GLY A 94 9.98 1.41 -10.60
CA GLY A 94 9.64 0.01 -10.36
C GLY A 94 8.29 -0.21 -9.65
N VAL A 95 7.80 0.73 -8.83
CA VAL A 95 6.45 0.62 -8.21
C VAL A 95 5.37 0.65 -9.28
N PHE A 96 5.47 1.55 -10.26
CA PHE A 96 4.52 1.65 -11.37
C PHE A 96 4.56 0.41 -12.26
N LEU A 97 5.78 -0.07 -12.58
CA LEU A 97 5.97 -1.29 -13.35
C LEU A 97 5.45 -2.52 -12.61
N GLY A 98 5.64 -2.62 -11.30
CA GLY A 98 5.15 -3.74 -10.49
C GLY A 98 3.62 -3.87 -10.52
N GLY A 99 2.91 -2.74 -10.49
CA GLY A 99 1.46 -2.71 -10.68
C GLY A 99 1.02 -3.16 -12.08
N ALA A 100 1.77 -2.77 -13.12
CA ALA A 100 1.51 -3.20 -14.49
C ALA A 100 1.77 -4.71 -14.68
N VAL A 101 2.88 -5.22 -14.16
CA VAL A 101 3.24 -6.65 -14.18
C VAL A 101 2.17 -7.47 -13.48
N TRP A 102 1.72 -7.05 -12.28
CA TRP A 102 0.66 -7.75 -11.56
C TRP A 102 -0.65 -7.81 -12.36
N ARG A 103 -1.05 -6.71 -12.99
CA ARG A 103 -2.24 -6.69 -13.87
C ARG A 103 -2.08 -7.57 -15.11
N GLY A 104 -0.87 -7.65 -15.68
CA GLY A 104 -0.57 -8.51 -16.83
C GLY A 104 -0.61 -10.01 -16.52
N VAL A 105 -0.11 -10.43 -15.34
CA VAL A 105 -0.12 -11.84 -14.93
C VAL A 105 -1.46 -12.30 -14.37
N THR A 106 -2.34 -11.37 -13.98
CA THR A 106 -3.63 -11.69 -13.35
C THR A 106 -4.73 -11.82 -14.41
N PRO A 107 -5.54 -12.89 -14.39
CA PRO A 107 -6.59 -13.07 -15.38
C PRO A 107 -7.65 -11.97 -15.29
N LYS A 108 -8.07 -11.44 -16.46
CA LYS A 108 -9.12 -10.41 -16.60
C LYS A 108 -10.41 -10.65 -15.76
N PRO A 109 -10.99 -11.86 -15.68
CA PRO A 109 -12.18 -12.08 -14.84
C PRO A 109 -11.91 -11.85 -13.35
N LEU A 110 -10.71 -12.19 -12.87
CA LEU A 110 -10.32 -11.95 -11.48
C LEU A 110 -10.16 -10.44 -11.22
N LEU A 111 -9.57 -9.70 -12.16
CA LEU A 111 -9.46 -8.24 -12.05
C LEU A 111 -10.85 -7.59 -11.95
N LYS A 112 -11.79 -7.96 -12.83
CA LYS A 112 -13.18 -7.46 -12.77
C LYS A 112 -13.86 -7.79 -11.43
N ALA A 113 -13.64 -9.01 -10.92
CA ALA A 113 -14.15 -9.39 -9.60
C ALA A 113 -13.53 -8.52 -8.50
N MET A 114 -12.22 -8.27 -8.53
CA MET A 114 -11.55 -7.40 -7.57
C MET A 114 -12.09 -5.96 -7.62
N ASP A 115 -12.28 -5.39 -8.80
CA ASP A 115 -12.85 -4.05 -8.96
C ASP A 115 -14.26 -3.94 -8.34
N SER A 116 -15.09 -4.99 -8.48
CA SER A 116 -16.42 -5.02 -7.86
C SER A 116 -16.34 -5.11 -6.34
N PHE A 117 -15.34 -5.80 -5.79
CA PHE A 117 -15.10 -5.89 -4.35
C PHE A 117 -14.49 -4.61 -3.79
N ASP A 118 -13.63 -3.92 -4.54
CA ASP A 118 -13.09 -2.61 -4.18
C ASP A 118 -14.20 -1.58 -4.01
N LYS A 119 -15.17 -1.56 -4.94
CA LYS A 119 -16.37 -0.71 -4.82
C LYS A 119 -17.19 -1.03 -3.57
N GLN A 120 -17.50 -2.31 -3.35
CA GLN A 120 -18.25 -2.75 -2.17
C GLN A 120 -17.50 -2.46 -0.87
N PHE A 121 -16.18 -2.63 -0.86
CA PHE A 121 -15.34 -2.31 0.28
C PHE A 121 -15.37 -0.81 0.58
N PHE A 122 -15.23 0.03 -0.45
CA PHE A 122 -15.31 1.47 -0.32
C PHE A 122 -16.67 1.92 0.22
N GLU A 123 -17.78 1.35 -0.25
CA GLU A 123 -19.12 1.64 0.27
C GLU A 123 -19.26 1.29 1.75
N ARG A 124 -18.72 0.13 2.17
CA ARG A 124 -18.70 -0.27 3.58
C ARG A 124 -17.87 0.69 4.43
N VAL A 125 -16.66 1.03 3.99
CA VAL A 125 -15.81 2.02 4.68
C VAL A 125 -16.51 3.36 4.77
N ARG A 126 -17.12 3.82 3.67
CA ARG A 126 -17.85 5.10 3.61
C ARG A 126 -19.00 5.15 4.60
N LYS A 127 -19.71 4.03 4.82
CA LYS A 127 -20.81 3.94 5.78
C LYS A 127 -20.34 4.09 7.24
N TYR A 128 -19.19 3.50 7.58
CA TYR A 128 -18.70 3.44 8.95
C TYR A 128 -17.69 4.54 9.31
N ARG A 129 -17.23 5.33 8.34
CA ARG A 129 -16.31 6.44 8.59
C ARG A 129 -16.99 7.55 9.42
N PRO A 130 -16.26 8.25 10.29
CA PRO A 130 -16.78 9.42 10.98
C PRO A 130 -17.04 10.54 9.95
N GLN A 131 -18.28 11.01 9.86
CA GLN A 131 -18.67 12.16 9.00
C GLN A 131 -18.45 13.52 9.69
N GLY A 132 -17.89 13.52 10.91
CA GLY A 132 -17.62 14.72 11.68
C GLY A 132 -16.29 15.39 11.31
N GLN A 133 -16.09 16.62 11.82
CA GLN A 133 -14.83 17.35 11.68
C GLN A 133 -13.64 16.48 12.06
N LEU A 134 -12.67 16.41 11.16
CA LEU A 134 -11.37 15.79 11.35
C LEU A 134 -10.71 16.41 12.60
N ARG A 135 -10.63 15.67 13.71
CA ARG A 135 -9.90 16.13 14.89
C ARG A 135 -8.44 15.70 14.75
N LEU A 136 -7.57 16.62 14.34
CA LEU A 136 -6.12 16.49 14.50
C LEU A 136 -5.75 16.77 15.97
N SER A 137 -6.07 15.84 16.86
CA SER A 137 -5.60 15.91 18.24
C SER A 137 -4.34 15.05 18.40
N LEU A 138 -3.27 15.64 18.94
CA LEU A 138 -1.99 14.94 19.17
C LEU A 138 -2.11 13.82 20.22
N GLN A 139 -3.10 13.89 21.11
CA GLN A 139 -3.30 12.93 22.21
C GLN A 139 -4.19 11.74 21.82
N ASP A 140 -5.14 11.95 20.92
CA ASP A 140 -6.03 10.92 20.38
C ASP A 140 -5.98 11.02 18.84
N PRO A 141 -4.99 10.37 18.20
CA PRO A 141 -4.85 10.43 16.75
C PRO A 141 -6.09 9.84 16.09
N MET A 142 -6.54 10.47 15.01
CA MET A 142 -7.75 10.05 14.31
C MET A 142 -7.59 8.62 13.76
N PRO A 143 -8.60 7.75 13.89
CA PRO A 143 -8.56 6.44 13.26
C PRO A 143 -8.49 6.57 11.73
N ASP A 144 -7.83 5.58 11.10
CA ASP A 144 -7.64 5.51 9.64
C ASP A 144 -8.95 5.78 8.89
N TYR A 145 -8.97 6.87 8.12
CA TYR A 145 -10.19 7.41 7.49
C TYR A 145 -10.65 6.61 6.27
N TYR A 146 -9.69 6.07 5.51
CA TYR A 146 -9.95 5.34 4.26
C TYR A 146 -9.81 3.83 4.43
N GLY A 147 -9.35 3.36 5.59
CA GLY A 147 -9.10 1.95 5.82
C GLY A 147 -7.93 1.42 4.99
N GLU A 148 -6.94 2.27 4.69
CA GLU A 148 -5.75 1.90 3.93
C GLU A 148 -5.01 0.73 4.58
N LYS A 149 -5.01 0.69 5.92
CA LYS A 149 -4.32 -0.36 6.70
C LYS A 149 -5.11 -1.67 6.76
N VAL A 150 -6.33 -1.72 6.23
CA VAL A 150 -7.16 -2.93 6.25
C VAL A 150 -6.68 -3.91 5.17
N THR A 151 -5.91 -4.92 5.62
CA THR A 151 -5.36 -5.96 4.74
C THR A 151 -5.94 -7.35 5.01
N SER A 152 -6.89 -7.48 5.93
CA SER A 152 -7.53 -8.75 6.26
C SER A 152 -8.93 -8.52 6.84
N VAL A 153 -9.74 -9.58 6.90
CA VAL A 153 -11.06 -9.54 7.52
C VAL A 153 -10.96 -9.25 9.03
N ALA A 154 -9.94 -9.78 9.71
CA ALA A 154 -9.69 -9.48 11.12
C ALA A 154 -9.33 -8.00 11.31
N GLY A 155 -8.45 -7.46 10.47
CA GLY A 155 -8.09 -6.04 10.48
C GLY A 155 -9.29 -5.13 10.19
N TYR A 156 -10.22 -5.57 9.35
CA TYR A 156 -11.48 -4.84 9.12
C TYR A 156 -12.34 -4.77 10.38
N ARG A 157 -12.45 -5.88 11.14
CA ARG A 157 -13.19 -5.89 12.41
C ARG A 157 -12.54 -4.97 13.46
N GLU A 158 -11.22 -4.98 13.56
CA GLU A 158 -10.49 -4.06 14.44
C GLU A 158 -10.67 -2.61 14.02
N TRP A 159 -10.63 -2.34 12.72
CA TRP A 159 -10.90 -1.01 12.18
C TRP A 159 -12.30 -0.54 12.57
N LEU A 160 -13.33 -1.39 12.43
CA LEU A 160 -14.70 -1.06 12.88
C LEU A 160 -14.78 -0.75 14.38
N LYS A 161 -14.05 -1.50 15.23
CA LYS A 161 -13.96 -1.21 16.67
C LYS A 161 -13.35 0.17 16.92
N LYS A 162 -12.26 0.52 16.22
CA LYS A 162 -11.62 1.84 16.32
C LYS A 162 -12.58 2.96 15.91
N GLN A 163 -13.32 2.79 14.82
CA GLN A 163 -14.33 3.76 14.39
C GLN A 163 -15.47 3.92 15.41
N ARG A 164 -15.94 2.83 16.00
CA ARG A 164 -16.98 2.87 17.04
C ARG A 164 -16.49 3.60 18.29
N ASN A 165 -15.28 3.30 18.77
CA ASN A 165 -14.70 3.94 19.94
C ASN A 165 -14.52 5.46 19.71
N TYR A 166 -14.06 5.84 18.52
CA TYR A 166 -13.94 7.25 18.14
C TYR A 166 -15.31 7.95 18.13
N ARG A 167 -16.33 7.32 17.52
CA ARG A 167 -17.69 7.85 17.50
C ARG A 167 -18.22 8.12 18.91
N ILE A 168 -18.11 7.13 19.82
CA ILE A 168 -18.54 7.26 21.22
C ILE A 168 -17.82 8.42 21.92
N LYS A 169 -16.49 8.52 21.77
CA LYS A 169 -15.70 9.63 22.33
C LYS A 169 -16.17 10.99 21.81
N THR A 170 -16.42 11.10 20.50
CA THR A 170 -16.85 12.36 19.89
C THR A 170 -18.27 12.77 20.27
N GLU A 171 -19.21 11.82 20.36
CA GLU A 171 -20.58 12.08 20.79
C GLU A 171 -20.63 12.49 22.26
N GLY A 172 -19.91 11.77 23.14
CA GLY A 172 -19.80 12.14 24.55
C GLY A 172 -19.17 13.52 24.76
N PHE A 173 -18.17 13.87 23.96
CA PHE A 173 -17.57 15.21 23.99
C PHE A 173 -18.55 16.30 23.56
N LYS A 174 -19.32 16.08 22.48
CA LYS A 174 -20.34 17.04 22.01
C LYS A 174 -21.42 17.27 23.08
N ALA A 175 -21.91 16.22 23.72
CA ALA A 175 -22.90 16.30 24.79
C ALA A 175 -22.37 17.07 26.00
N ARG A 176 -21.12 16.84 26.43
CA ARG A 176 -20.51 17.62 27.52
C ARG A 176 -20.35 19.10 27.16
N LYS A 177 -19.99 19.40 25.91
CA LYS A 177 -19.80 20.77 25.43
C LYS A 177 -21.14 21.53 25.32
N SER A 178 -22.24 20.87 24.94
CA SER A 178 -23.55 21.50 24.93
C SER A 178 -24.03 21.83 26.34
N ILE A 179 -23.84 20.93 27.31
CA ILE A 179 -24.22 21.18 28.71
C ILE A 179 -23.47 22.38 29.30
N LYS A 180 -22.14 22.47 29.09
CA LYS A 180 -21.36 23.62 29.58
C LYS A 180 -21.75 24.97 28.96
N ARG A 181 -22.37 24.97 27.78
CA ARG A 181 -22.84 26.20 27.12
C ARG A 181 -24.21 26.67 27.62
N THR A 182 -25.02 25.77 28.17
CA THR A 182 -26.37 26.08 28.67
C THR A 182 -26.39 26.45 30.15
N VAL A 183 -25.32 26.22 30.91
CA VAL A 183 -25.21 26.65 32.30
C VAL A 183 -24.64 28.09 32.31
N PRO A 184 -25.40 29.11 32.76
CA PRO A 184 -24.85 30.46 32.90
C PRO A 184 -23.73 30.43 33.95
N SER A 185 -22.59 31.04 33.61
CA SER A 185 -21.50 31.28 34.56
C SER A 185 -21.99 32.30 35.59
N ILE A 186 -22.28 31.82 36.80
CA ILE A 186 -22.45 32.65 38.00
C ILE A 186 -21.08 33.19 38.41
#